data_AF-L9WXQ8-F1
#
_entry.id   AF-L9WXQ8-F1
#
_cell.length_a   1.000
_cell.length_b   1.000
_cell.length_c   1.000
_cell.angle_alpha   90.00
_cell.angle_beta   90.00
_cell.angle_gamma   90.00
#
_symmetry.space_group_name_H-M   'P 1'
#
loop_
_entity.id
_entity.type
_entity.pdbx_description
1 polymer ?
#
loop_
_entity_poly.entity_id
_entity_poly.type
_entity_poly.pdbx_seq_one_letter_code
_entity_poly.pdbx_strand_id
1 'polypeptide(L)' 'MTESTTTNPNGDDYHWKQYQTTIPKDLAEFFDTDRETSLEWKVGGASNKLEITVHDNSEDNP' A
#
# COMPACT_ATOMS: atom_id res chain seq x y z
N MET A 1 5.39 6.67 -10.45
CA MET A 1 4.52 5.78 -11.23
C MET A 1 5.41 4.85 -12.00
N THR A 2 5.24 3.55 -11.80
CA THR A 2 6.03 2.53 -12.51
C THR A 2 5.09 1.83 -13.46
N GLU A 3 5.41 1.88 -14.75
CA GLU A 3 4.72 1.12 -15.79
C GLU A 3 5.68 0.03 -16.24
N SER A 4 5.18 -1.19 -16.41
CA SER A 4 6.00 -2.30 -16.87
C SER A 4 5.15 -3.25 -17.69
N THR A 5 5.74 -3.70 -18.79
CA THR A 5 5.12 -4.64 -19.71
C THR A 5 5.84 -5.97 -19.54
N THR A 6 5.09 -7.01 -19.18
CA THR A 6 5.59 -8.38 -19.13
C THR A 6 4.85 -9.19 -20.16
N THR A 7 5.59 -9.77 -21.09
CA THR A 7 5.04 -10.73 -22.06
C THR A 7 4.94 -12.09 -21.38
N ASN A 8 3.72 -12.61 -21.26
CA ASN A 8 3.51 -13.96 -20.75
C ASN A 8 3.97 -15.01 -21.80
N PRO A 9 4.27 -16.25 -21.39
CA PRO A 9 4.69 -17.32 -22.32
C PRO A 9 3.69 -17.60 -23.45
N ASN A 10 2.42 -17.21 -23.27
CA ASN A 10 1.34 -17.35 -24.25
C ASN A 10 1.27 -16.20 -25.29
N GLY A 11 2.17 -15.21 -25.22
CA GLY A 11 2.25 -14.11 -26.18
C GLY A 11 1.36 -12.90 -25.90
N ASP A 12 0.56 -12.94 -24.82
CA ASP A 12 -0.22 -11.78 -24.37
C ASP A 12 0.65 -10.84 -23.51
N ASP A 13 0.63 -9.55 -23.86
CA ASP A 13 1.32 -8.50 -23.12
C ASP A 13 0.47 -8.03 -21.93
N TYR A 14 0.93 -8.34 -20.72
CA TYR A 14 0.31 -7.83 -19.50
C TYR A 14 0.89 -6.46 -19.16
N HIS A 15 0.03 -5.44 -19.24
CA HIS A 15 0.36 -4.07 -18.83
C HIS A 15 -0.10 -3.86 -17.40
N TRP A 16 0.84 -3.68 -16.48
CA TRP A 16 0.51 -3.28 -15.11
C TRP A 16 0.98 -1.87 -14.82
N LYS A 17 0.09 -1.07 -14.22
CA LYS A 17 0.37 0.30 -13.77
C LYS A 17 0.40 0.30 -12.26
N GLN A 18 1.55 0.63 -11.67
CA GLN A 18 1.69 0.80 -10.24
C GLN A 18 1.58 2.27 -9.86
N TYR A 19 0.53 2.58 -9.11
CA TYR A 19 0.40 3.84 -8.40
C TYR A 19 1.03 3.66 -7.02
N GLN A 20 1.83 4.64 -6.62
CA GLN A 20 2.50 4.67 -5.33
C GLN A 20 2.12 5.97 -4.63
N THR A 21 1.96 5.92 -3.32
CA THR A 21 1.77 7.10 -2.48
C THR A 21 2.79 7.07 -1.35
N THR A 22 3.26 8.25 -0.95
CA THR A 22 4.19 8.42 0.15
C THR A 22 3.41 8.85 1.39
N ILE A 23 3.68 8.24 2.54
CA ILE A 23 3.15 8.69 3.81
C ILE A 23 3.94 9.93 4.27
N PRO A 24 3.29 11.09 4.48
CA PRO A 24 3.94 12.27 5.07
C PRO A 24 4.58 11.95 6.41
N LYS A 25 5.74 12.57 6.69
CA LYS A 25 6.51 12.34 7.92
C LYS A 25 5.66 12.51 9.18
N ASP A 26 4.87 13.59 9.26
CA ASP A 26 4.05 13.88 10.44
C ASP A 26 3.00 12.79 10.71
N LEU A 27 2.48 12.13 9.66
CA LEU A 27 1.57 10.99 9.82
C LEU A 27 2.33 9.74 10.25
N ALA A 28 3.51 9.50 9.69
CA ALA A 28 4.34 8.36 10.09
C ALA A 28 4.77 8.47 11.56
N GLU A 29 5.18 9.65 12.02
CA GLU A 29 5.54 9.89 13.43
C GLU A 29 4.32 9.80 14.35
N PHE A 30 3.15 10.26 13.92
CA PHE A 30 1.92 10.16 14.71
C PHE A 30 1.49 8.71 14.96
N PHE A 31 1.64 7.84 13.96
CA PHE A 31 1.28 6.42 14.05
C PHE A 31 2.47 5.51 14.43
N ASP A 32 3.62 6.08 14.81
CA ASP A 32 4.87 5.36 15.06
C ASP A 32 5.20 4.33 13.96
N THR A 33 4.98 4.71 12.71
CA THR A 33 5.11 3.82 11.56
C THR A 33 6.58 3.50 11.31
N ASP A 34 6.94 2.25 11.54
CA ASP A 34 8.27 1.70 11.30
C ASP A 34 8.26 0.66 10.17
N ARG A 35 9.30 -0.19 10.09
CA ARG A 35 9.40 -1.24 9.07
C ARG A 35 8.55 -2.47 9.36
N GLU A 36 8.09 -2.64 10.59
CA GLU A 36 7.30 -3.79 11.05
C GLU A 36 5.79 -3.47 11.03
N THR A 37 5.46 -2.19 10.93
CA THR A 37 4.10 -1.68 10.75
C THR A 37 3.51 -2.13 9.43
N SER A 38 2.29 -2.68 9.48
CA SER A 38 1.55 -3.08 8.28
C SER A 38 0.40 -2.12 7.98
N LEU A 39 0.16 -1.87 6.70
CA LEU A 39 -0.85 -0.94 6.22
C LEU A 39 -1.95 -1.70 5.48
N GLU A 40 -3.18 -1.57 5.96
CA GLU A 40 -4.35 -2.09 5.27
C GLU A 40 -5.07 -0.96 4.53
N TRP A 41 -5.28 -1.16 3.23
CA TRP A 41 -5.92 -0.19 2.35
C TRP A 41 -7.34 -0.66 2.03
N LYS A 42 -8.34 0.18 2.33
CA LYS A 42 -9.74 -0.08 2.03
C LYS A 42 -10.33 1.08 1.26
N VAL A 43 -11.16 0.77 0.26
CA VAL A 43 -12.06 1.75 -0.32
C VAL A 43 -13.23 1.88 0.66
N GLY A 44 -13.31 3.02 1.35
CA GLY A 44 -14.28 3.24 2.42
C GLY A 44 -15.73 3.22 1.92
N GLY A 45 -16.68 3.06 2.85
CA GLY A 45 -18.11 2.93 2.52
C GLY A 45 -18.74 4.15 1.83
N ALA A 46 -18.07 5.31 1.84
CA ALA A 46 -18.46 6.48 1.06
C ALA A 46 -17.71 6.51 -0.29
N SER A 47 -18.46 6.71 -1.38
CA SER A 47 -17.97 6.68 -2.76
C SER A 47 -17.00 7.83 -3.08
N ASN A 48 -15.72 7.66 -2.71
CA ASN A 48 -14.54 8.50 -3.01
C ASN A 48 -13.50 8.55 -1.88
N LYS A 49 -13.65 7.76 -0.80
CA LYS A 49 -12.68 7.76 0.30
C LYS A 49 -11.75 6.55 0.25
N LEU A 50 -10.47 6.81 0.45
CA LEU A 50 -9.47 5.81 0.77
C LEU A 50 -9.26 5.82 2.28
N GLU A 51 -9.50 4.68 2.90
CA GLU A 51 -9.27 4.46 4.33
C GLU A 51 -8.01 3.61 4.48
N ILE A 52 -7.09 4.09 5.32
CA ILE A 52 -5.84 3.39 5.63
C ILE A 52 -5.88 3.07 7.11
N THR A 53 -5.77 1.80 7.45
CA THR A 53 -5.61 1.33 8.82
C THR A 53 -4.16 0.96 9.04
N VAL A 54 -3.54 1.56 10.06
CA VAL A 54 -2.18 1.23 10.50
C VAL A 54 -2.30 0.17 11.57
N HIS A 55 -1.71 -1.00 11.32
CA HIS A 55 -1.64 -2.09 12.28
C HIS A 55 -0.23 -2.12 12.88
N ASP A 56 -0.16 -1.83 14.16
CA ASP A 56 1.05 -2.00 14.96
C ASP A 56 1.22 -3.49 15.28
N ASN A 57 2.26 -4.09 14.73
CA ASN A 57 2.57 -5.51 14.91
C ASN A 57 3.66 -5.72 15.97
N SER A 58 4.12 -4.67 16.66
CA SER A 58 5.22 -4.75 17.63
C SER A 58 4.86 -5.58 18.87
N GLU A 59 3.57 -5.75 19.17
CA GLU A 59 3.09 -6.56 20.30
C GLU A 59 2.91 -8.06 19.99
N ASP A 60 3.05 -8.50 18.73
CA ASP A 60 2.78 -9.89 18.32
C ASP A 60 4.06 -10.76 18.19
N ASN A 61 5.18 -10.26 18.73
CA ASN A 61 6.46 -10.97 18.75
C ASN A 61 6.87 -11.30 20.21
N PRO A 62 6.55 -12.50 20.74
CA PRO A 62 6.90 -12.92 22.10
C PRO A 62 8.40 -13.20 22.33
#